data_AF-A0A378H768-F1
#
_entry.id   AF-A0A378H768-F1
#
_cell.length_a   1.000
_cell.length_b   1.000
_cell.length_c   1.000
_cell.angle_alpha   90.00
_cell.angle_beta   90.00
_cell.angle_gamma   90.00
#
_symmetry.space_group_name_H-M   'P 1'
#
loop_
_entity.id
_entity.type
_entity.pdbx_description
1 polymer ?
#
loop_
_entity_poly.entity_id
_entity_poly.type
_entity_poly.pdbx_seq_one_letter_code
_entity_poly.pdbx_strand_id
1 'polypeptide(L)'
;MLFGTRSEKLRRQVEEAEALLKLQEQQSDRYNGRDNDQQVPRQLRQSRHRRPLPEHLPREIHRLEPVERCCPDCGSDMKYLSEVSAEQLELVSSALKVIRTVRVKKACTRCDCIVEAPAPSRPIDRGIAGPGLLARVLTAKYCEHTPLYRQTEILARQGVELSRALLSNWVDACCRLMAPLDDALYHYVMDCRKLHTDDTPVPVLAPGRKKTKTGRIWTYVRDDRNVGSSDPPAAWFAFSPDRQGKHPQQHLRYYHGVLQADAFAGYDRLFSAERDGGPLTEAACWAHARRKIHDVYISTHTATAEEALKRIGELYAIEEAIRGLPATERLAARQSRSKPLLISLHDWLVEKSATLSKKSRLGEAFAYALNQWDALCYYCDDGLAEPDNNAAERALRAVCLGKKNFIFFGSDHGGERGALLYGLIGTCRLNGIDPEAYLCHILSVLPEWPSNKVAELLPWNVVLTDK
;
A
#
# COMPACT_ATOMS: atom_id res chain seq x y z
N MET A 1 -9.21 7.68 -38.01
CA MET A 1 -7.82 8.04 -37.63
C MET A 1 -7.87 8.71 -36.26
N LEU A 2 -7.39 8.03 -35.21
CA LEU A 2 -7.50 8.45 -33.80
C LEU A 2 -6.12 8.90 -33.29
N PHE A 3 -5.70 10.12 -33.64
CA PHE A 3 -4.47 10.72 -33.12
C PHE A 3 -4.76 12.13 -32.58
N GLY A 4 -5.54 12.20 -31.51
CA GLY A 4 -5.57 13.40 -30.67
C GLY A 4 -4.30 13.50 -29.84
N THR A 5 -3.92 14.71 -29.44
CA THR A 5 -2.75 14.93 -28.58
C THR A 5 -2.93 14.22 -27.23
N ARG A 6 -1.83 13.85 -26.53
CA ARG A 6 -1.89 13.18 -25.21
C ARG A 6 -2.80 13.92 -24.21
N SER A 7 -2.87 15.25 -24.31
CA SER A 7 -3.74 16.11 -23.52
C SER A 7 -5.22 15.93 -23.85
N GLU A 8 -5.61 15.84 -25.13
CA GLU A 8 -7.00 15.62 -25.53
C GLU A 8 -7.52 14.24 -25.12
N LYS A 9 -6.68 13.21 -25.27
CA LYS A 9 -7.01 11.84 -24.82
C LYS A 9 -7.24 11.80 -23.31
N LEU A 10 -6.40 12.46 -22.52
CA LEU A 10 -6.57 12.54 -21.07
C LEU A 10 -7.85 13.30 -20.68
N ARG A 11 -8.13 14.45 -21.32
CA ARG A 11 -9.36 15.21 -21.05
C ARG A 11 -10.62 14.38 -21.30
N ARG A 12 -10.69 13.70 -22.44
CA ARG A 12 -11.82 12.83 -22.77
C ARG A 12 -11.97 11.69 -21.75
N GLN A 13 -10.88 11.04 -21.35
CA GLN A 13 -10.91 10.00 -20.32
C GLN A 13 -11.36 10.54 -18.95
N VAL A 14 -10.97 11.78 -18.60
CA VAL A 14 -11.43 12.44 -17.38
C VAL A 14 -12.93 12.76 -17.47
N GLU A 15 -13.41 13.30 -18.58
CA GLU A 15 -14.83 13.59 -18.78
C GLU A 15 -15.70 12.31 -18.72
N GLU A 16 -15.26 11.24 -19.38
CA GLU A 16 -15.91 9.92 -19.31
C GLU A 16 -15.92 9.38 -17.87
N ALA A 17 -14.81 9.53 -17.15
CA ALA A 17 -14.73 9.09 -15.76
C ALA A 17 -15.55 9.95 -14.79
N GLU A 18 -15.61 11.27 -14.98
CA GLU A 18 -16.48 12.17 -14.21
C GLU A 18 -17.96 11.84 -14.48
N ALA A 19 -18.33 11.55 -15.72
CA ALA A 19 -19.68 11.12 -16.07
C ALA A 19 -20.04 9.77 -15.42
N LEU A 20 -19.11 8.81 -15.44
CA LEU A 20 -19.26 7.54 -14.73
C LEU A 20 -19.33 7.72 -13.20
N LEU A 21 -18.57 8.67 -12.63
CA LEU A 21 -18.61 8.96 -11.19
C LEU A 21 -19.97 9.55 -10.79
N LYS A 22 -20.52 10.48 -11.59
CA LYS A 22 -21.87 11.03 -11.40
C LYS A 22 -22.95 9.96 -11.56
N LEU A 23 -22.81 9.09 -12.56
CA LEU A 23 -23.70 7.94 -12.73
C LEU A 23 -23.56 6.96 -11.55
N GLN A 24 -22.36 6.79 -10.98
CA GLN A 24 -22.08 5.97 -9.81
C GLN A 24 -22.70 6.54 -8.53
N GLU A 25 -22.65 7.85 -8.32
CA GLU A 25 -23.39 8.52 -7.23
C GLU A 25 -24.90 8.24 -7.35
N GLN A 26 -25.42 8.16 -8.58
CA GLN A 26 -26.83 7.82 -8.86
C GLN A 26 -27.13 6.30 -8.85
N GLN A 27 -26.12 5.43 -8.99
CA GLN A 27 -26.28 3.96 -9.09
C GLN A 27 -25.76 3.18 -7.88
N SER A 28 -25.26 3.87 -6.84
CA SER A 28 -24.70 3.30 -5.61
C SER A 28 -25.64 2.31 -4.87
N ASP A 29 -26.90 2.19 -5.29
CA ASP A 29 -27.96 1.42 -4.64
C ASP A 29 -28.25 0.04 -5.27
N ARG A 30 -27.44 -0.45 -6.22
CA ARG A 30 -27.77 -1.72 -6.93
C ARG A 30 -27.40 -3.01 -6.19
N TYR A 31 -26.48 -2.98 -5.22
CA TYR A 31 -26.06 -4.15 -4.44
C TYR A 31 -25.79 -3.86 -2.95
N ASN A 32 -25.61 -2.58 -2.59
CA ASN A 32 -25.45 -2.16 -1.20
C ASN A 32 -26.76 -1.52 -0.76
N GLY A 33 -27.58 -2.24 0.01
CA GLY A 33 -28.58 -1.60 0.86
C GLY A 33 -27.85 -0.83 1.96
N ARG A 34 -27.52 0.44 1.71
CA ARG A 34 -26.96 1.35 2.72
C ARG A 34 -28.12 1.82 3.62
N ASP A 35 -28.49 1.02 4.61
CA ASP A 35 -29.54 1.42 5.57
C ASP A 35 -29.08 2.54 6.53
N ASN A 36 -27.78 2.66 6.80
CA ASN A 36 -27.26 3.45 7.93
C ASN A 36 -26.28 4.58 7.56
N ASP A 37 -26.40 5.17 6.36
CA ASP A 37 -25.69 6.43 6.08
C ASP A 37 -26.58 7.63 6.47
N GLN A 38 -26.26 8.29 7.59
CA GLN A 38 -27.01 9.45 8.09
C GLN A 38 -26.93 10.66 7.13
N GLN A 39 -25.98 10.68 6.19
CA GLN A 39 -25.80 11.76 5.23
C GLN A 39 -26.67 11.63 3.97
N VAL A 40 -27.38 10.51 3.78
CA VAL A 40 -28.22 10.27 2.59
C VAL A 40 -29.71 10.50 2.89
N PRO A 41 -30.43 11.33 2.10
CA PRO A 41 -31.86 11.57 2.27
C PRO A 41 -32.69 10.29 2.32
N ARG A 42 -33.61 10.20 3.30
CA ARG A 42 -34.45 9.01 3.60
C ARG A 42 -35.24 8.49 2.38
N GLN A 43 -35.54 9.34 1.41
CA GLN A 43 -36.28 8.99 0.18
C GLN A 43 -35.47 8.16 -0.83
N LEU A 44 -34.12 8.21 -0.79
CA LEU A 44 -33.24 7.37 -1.62
C LEU A 44 -32.98 5.99 -0.98
N ARG A 45 -33.45 5.75 0.26
CA ARG A 45 -33.30 4.46 0.98
C ARG A 45 -34.31 3.39 0.53
N GLN A 46 -34.89 3.51 -0.67
CA GLN A 46 -35.78 2.48 -1.18
C GLN A 46 -34.97 1.24 -1.56
N SER A 47 -35.15 0.17 -0.80
CA SER A 47 -34.48 -1.11 -1.01
C SER A 47 -34.80 -1.66 -2.40
N ARG A 48 -33.86 -1.54 -3.34
CA ARG A 48 -33.92 -2.34 -4.57
C ARG A 48 -33.64 -3.79 -4.20
N HIS A 49 -34.55 -4.69 -4.58
CA HIS A 49 -34.38 -6.13 -4.37
C HIS A 49 -33.03 -6.58 -4.94
N ARG A 50 -32.21 -7.22 -4.09
CA ARG A 50 -30.94 -7.80 -4.51
C ARG A 50 -31.19 -8.85 -5.59
N ARG A 51 -30.44 -8.80 -6.69
CA ARG A 51 -30.48 -9.88 -7.68
C ARG A 51 -29.91 -11.16 -7.04
N PRO A 52 -30.52 -12.33 -7.28
CA PRO A 52 -29.96 -13.60 -6.83
C PRO A 52 -28.61 -13.86 -7.51
N LEU A 53 -27.75 -14.63 -6.85
CA LEU A 53 -26.48 -15.08 -7.44
C LEU A 53 -26.75 -16.11 -8.55
N PRO A 54 -25.89 -16.20 -9.59
CA PRO A 54 -26.15 -17.05 -10.74
C PRO A 54 -26.43 -18.51 -10.38
N GLU A 55 -27.46 -19.10 -10.99
CA GLU A 55 -27.93 -20.45 -10.67
C GLU A 55 -26.94 -21.55 -11.10
N HIS A 56 -26.11 -21.29 -12.12
CA HIS A 56 -25.13 -22.27 -12.62
C HIS A 56 -23.93 -22.47 -11.71
N LEU A 57 -23.69 -21.57 -10.75
CA LEU A 57 -22.55 -21.69 -9.84
C LEU A 57 -22.77 -22.83 -8.83
N PRO A 58 -21.74 -23.62 -8.51
CA PRO A 58 -21.84 -24.65 -7.49
C PRO A 58 -22.15 -24.02 -6.12
N ARG A 59 -23.04 -24.66 -5.36
CA ARG A 59 -23.46 -24.21 -4.03
C ARG A 59 -22.94 -25.15 -2.95
N GLU A 60 -22.11 -24.61 -2.07
CA GLU A 60 -21.69 -25.30 -0.86
C GLU A 60 -22.58 -24.86 0.29
N ILE A 61 -23.29 -25.82 0.90
CA ILE A 61 -24.31 -25.53 1.91
C ILE A 61 -23.72 -25.80 3.30
N HIS A 62 -23.65 -24.77 4.13
CA HIS A 62 -23.27 -24.88 5.54
C HIS A 62 -24.50 -24.72 6.40
N ARG A 63 -24.97 -25.81 7.01
CA ARG A 63 -26.15 -25.80 7.89
C ARG A 63 -25.70 -25.67 9.34
N LEU A 64 -26.12 -24.59 10.00
CA LEU A 64 -25.77 -24.24 11.37
C LEU A 64 -26.96 -24.49 12.30
N GLU A 65 -26.73 -25.33 13.29
CA GLU A 65 -27.68 -25.62 14.36
C GLU A 65 -27.48 -24.65 15.54
N PRO A 66 -28.55 -24.25 16.25
CA PRO A 66 -28.42 -23.55 17.52
C PRO A 66 -27.56 -24.34 18.51
N VAL A 67 -26.75 -23.64 19.30
CA VAL A 67 -25.88 -24.25 20.32
C VAL A 67 -26.71 -24.82 21.47
N GLU A 68 -27.85 -24.19 21.73
CA GLU A 68 -28.81 -24.55 22.76
C GLU A 68 -29.47 -25.90 22.45
N ARG A 69 -29.25 -26.87 23.33
CA ARG A 69 -29.90 -28.20 23.25
C ARG A 69 -31.30 -28.22 23.87
N CYS A 70 -31.57 -27.28 24.78
CA CYS A 70 -32.85 -27.11 25.47
C CYS A 70 -33.20 -25.61 25.52
N CYS A 71 -34.46 -25.30 25.85
CA CYS A 71 -34.93 -23.92 25.94
C CYS A 71 -34.14 -23.15 27.01
N PRO A 72 -33.51 -22.01 26.68
CA PRO A 72 -32.78 -21.21 27.66
C PRO A 72 -33.68 -20.63 28.76
N ASP A 73 -34.98 -20.45 28.47
CA ASP A 73 -35.93 -19.84 29.41
C ASP A 73 -36.57 -20.86 30.36
N CYS A 74 -36.87 -22.07 29.90
CA CYS A 74 -37.64 -23.05 30.68
C CYS A 74 -37.08 -24.48 30.70
N GLY A 75 -35.93 -24.73 30.08
CA GLY A 75 -35.24 -26.03 30.05
C GLY A 75 -35.96 -27.13 29.27
N SER A 76 -37.09 -26.85 28.62
CA SER A 76 -37.86 -27.85 27.85
C SER A 76 -37.24 -28.12 26.47
N ASP A 77 -37.68 -29.19 25.83
CA ASP A 77 -37.24 -29.57 24.49
C ASP A 77 -37.58 -28.51 23.43
N MET A 78 -36.72 -28.46 22.40
CA MET A 78 -36.82 -27.52 21.28
C MET A 78 -37.07 -28.29 19.99
N LYS A 79 -38.05 -27.87 19.19
CA LYS A 79 -38.37 -28.46 17.88
C LYS A 79 -38.00 -27.54 16.74
N TYR A 80 -37.72 -28.13 15.57
CA TYR A 80 -37.50 -27.38 14.33
C TYR A 80 -38.70 -26.46 14.04
N LEU A 81 -38.41 -25.21 13.69
CA LEU A 81 -39.41 -24.21 13.30
C LEU A 81 -39.26 -23.82 11.82
N SER A 82 -38.09 -23.31 11.44
CA SER A 82 -37.83 -22.78 10.10
C SER A 82 -36.32 -22.63 9.85
N GLU A 83 -35.95 -22.17 8.66
CA GLU A 83 -34.57 -21.88 8.28
C GLU A 83 -34.44 -20.48 7.70
N VAL A 84 -33.30 -19.85 7.95
CA VAL A 84 -32.91 -18.60 7.30
C VAL A 84 -31.61 -18.83 6.55
N SER A 85 -31.62 -18.61 5.24
CA SER A 85 -30.44 -18.77 4.40
C SER A 85 -29.85 -17.43 3.96
N ALA A 86 -28.52 -17.36 3.89
CA ALA A 86 -27.79 -16.25 3.27
C ALA A 86 -26.72 -16.80 2.31
N GLU A 87 -26.59 -16.18 1.14
CA GLU A 87 -25.62 -16.57 0.13
C GLU A 87 -24.46 -15.58 0.03
N GLN A 88 -23.25 -16.10 -0.25
CA GLN A 88 -22.05 -15.35 -0.56
C GLN A 88 -21.36 -15.96 -1.79
N LEU A 89 -20.94 -15.11 -2.72
CA LEU A 89 -20.05 -15.43 -3.81
C LEU A 89 -18.62 -15.51 -3.29
N GLU A 90 -17.96 -16.63 -3.53
CA GLU A 90 -16.61 -16.91 -3.07
C GLU A 90 -15.74 -17.39 -4.23
N LEU A 91 -14.44 -17.11 -4.15
CA LEU A 91 -13.43 -17.64 -5.06
C LEU A 91 -12.57 -18.67 -4.32
N VAL A 92 -12.59 -19.92 -4.76
CA VAL A 92 -11.75 -21.00 -4.21
C VAL A 92 -11.02 -21.68 -5.33
N SER A 93 -9.69 -21.76 -5.24
CA SER A 93 -8.82 -22.38 -6.25
C SER A 93 -9.12 -21.86 -7.67
N SER A 94 -9.33 -20.54 -7.81
CA SER A 94 -9.70 -19.86 -9.06
C SER A 94 -11.09 -20.21 -9.64
N ALA A 95 -11.94 -20.96 -8.93
CA ALA A 95 -13.32 -21.23 -9.31
C ALA A 95 -14.30 -20.42 -8.43
N LEU A 96 -15.28 -19.79 -9.07
CA LEU A 96 -16.37 -19.11 -8.36
C LEU A 96 -17.39 -20.14 -7.86
N LYS A 97 -17.79 -20.00 -6.61
CA LYS A 97 -18.87 -20.78 -5.99
C LYS A 97 -19.74 -19.91 -5.10
N VAL A 98 -20.90 -20.44 -4.72
CA VAL A 98 -21.79 -19.80 -3.75
C VAL A 98 -21.71 -20.57 -2.44
N ILE A 99 -21.28 -19.90 -1.37
CA ILE A 99 -21.44 -20.40 0.00
C ILE A 99 -22.84 -20.03 0.47
N ARG A 100 -23.68 -21.03 0.74
CA ARG A 100 -25.03 -20.85 1.30
C ARG A 100 -25.01 -21.26 2.77
N THR A 101 -25.03 -20.27 3.66
CA THR A 101 -25.19 -20.52 5.11
C THR A 101 -26.66 -20.61 5.44
N VAL A 102 -27.09 -21.75 5.97
CA VAL A 102 -28.46 -22.02 6.42
C VAL A 102 -28.45 -22.09 7.94
N ARG A 103 -29.18 -21.19 8.61
CA ARG A 103 -29.28 -21.15 10.07
C ARG A 103 -30.64 -21.70 10.48
N VAL A 104 -30.62 -22.77 11.26
CA VAL A 104 -31.84 -23.45 11.73
C VAL A 104 -32.42 -22.67 12.90
N LYS A 105 -33.74 -22.43 12.85
CA LYS A 105 -34.53 -21.89 13.96
C LYS A 105 -35.24 -23.04 14.66
N LYS A 106 -35.16 -23.07 15.99
CA LYS A 106 -35.92 -23.99 16.83
C LYS A 106 -36.82 -23.22 17.77
N ALA A 107 -38.02 -23.73 18.02
CA ALA A 107 -38.98 -23.18 18.96
C ALA A 107 -39.18 -24.14 20.13
N CYS A 108 -39.30 -23.58 21.34
CA CYS A 108 -39.66 -24.33 22.54
C CYS A 108 -41.08 -24.85 22.43
N THR A 109 -41.32 -26.11 22.79
CA THR A 109 -42.66 -26.69 22.78
C THR A 109 -43.57 -26.22 23.92
N ARG A 110 -43.06 -25.42 24.87
CA ARG A 110 -43.76 -25.02 26.10
C ARG A 110 -43.99 -23.52 26.21
N CYS A 111 -42.98 -22.70 25.91
CA CYS A 111 -43.04 -21.26 26.13
C CYS A 111 -42.77 -20.44 24.85
N ASP A 112 -42.75 -21.08 23.68
CA ASP A 112 -42.56 -20.46 22.37
C ASP A 112 -41.26 -19.65 22.18
N CYS A 113 -40.29 -19.78 23.10
CA CYS A 113 -38.95 -19.22 22.94
C CYS A 113 -38.29 -19.76 21.66
N ILE A 114 -37.73 -18.87 20.83
CA ILE A 114 -37.07 -19.22 19.57
C ILE A 114 -35.56 -19.02 19.71
N VAL A 115 -34.79 -20.05 19.37
CA VAL A 115 -33.34 -20.00 19.27
C VAL A 115 -32.90 -20.19 17.82
N GLU A 116 -31.82 -19.53 17.44
CA GLU A 116 -31.24 -19.56 16.10
C GLU A 116 -29.71 -19.52 16.23
N ALA A 117 -29.00 -20.27 15.39
CA ALA A 117 -27.54 -20.16 15.34
C ALA A 117 -27.14 -18.71 15.01
N PRO A 118 -26.10 -18.15 15.66
CA PRO A 118 -25.62 -16.82 15.32
C PRO A 118 -25.17 -16.76 13.85
N ALA A 119 -25.36 -15.61 13.22
CA ALA A 119 -24.85 -15.40 11.87
C ALA A 119 -23.32 -15.39 11.90
N PRO A 120 -22.62 -16.14 11.02
CA PRO A 120 -21.18 -16.00 10.89
C PRO A 120 -20.82 -14.57 10.53
N SER A 121 -19.72 -14.10 11.13
CA SER A 121 -19.14 -12.81 10.83
C SER A 121 -18.69 -12.72 9.37
N ARG A 122 -18.68 -11.51 8.83
CA ARG A 122 -18.32 -11.26 7.43
C ARG A 122 -17.42 -10.03 7.34
N PRO A 123 -16.48 -10.01 6.37
CA PRO A 123 -15.67 -8.81 6.12
C PRO A 123 -16.51 -7.58 5.74
N ILE A 124 -17.67 -7.79 5.12
CA ILE A 124 -18.61 -6.73 4.76
C ILE A 124 -20.00 -7.16 5.22
N ASP A 125 -20.59 -6.38 6.13
CA ASP A 125 -21.93 -6.63 6.65
C ASP A 125 -22.96 -6.70 5.53
N ARG A 126 -23.72 -7.79 5.53
CA ARG A 126 -24.70 -8.13 4.49
C ARG A 126 -24.08 -8.12 3.08
N GLY A 127 -22.75 -8.15 2.94
CA GLY A 127 -22.06 -8.21 1.66
C GLY A 127 -22.25 -9.56 0.98
N ILE A 128 -22.19 -9.56 -0.36
CA ILE A 128 -22.31 -10.77 -1.16
C ILE A 128 -20.96 -11.43 -1.45
N ALA A 129 -19.82 -10.80 -1.14
CA ALA A 129 -18.51 -11.38 -1.40
C ALA A 129 -17.97 -12.07 -0.14
N GLY A 130 -17.37 -13.24 -0.31
CA GLY A 130 -16.56 -13.89 0.70
C GLY A 130 -15.10 -13.37 0.73
N PRO A 131 -14.32 -13.71 1.77
CA PRO A 131 -12.94 -13.26 1.93
C PRO A 131 -12.03 -13.53 0.73
N GLY A 132 -12.14 -14.70 0.09
CA GLY A 132 -11.27 -15.07 -1.04
C GLY A 132 -11.52 -14.21 -2.28
N LEU A 133 -12.80 -13.97 -2.62
CA LEU A 133 -13.16 -13.07 -3.71
C LEU A 133 -12.70 -11.63 -3.43
N LEU A 134 -12.85 -11.15 -2.19
CA LEU A 134 -12.39 -9.81 -1.81
C LEU A 134 -10.87 -9.71 -1.93
N ALA A 135 -10.13 -10.69 -1.40
CA ALA A 135 -8.68 -10.78 -1.52
C ALA A 135 -8.24 -10.72 -2.99
N ARG A 136 -8.85 -11.52 -3.87
CA ARG A 136 -8.58 -11.51 -5.30
C ARG A 136 -8.78 -10.13 -5.94
N VAL A 137 -9.87 -9.44 -5.60
CA VAL A 137 -10.15 -8.09 -6.15
C VAL A 137 -9.06 -7.10 -5.75
N LEU A 138 -8.60 -7.18 -4.49
CA LEU A 138 -7.54 -6.32 -3.95
C LEU A 138 -6.18 -6.64 -4.57
N THR A 139 -5.75 -7.90 -4.58
CA THR A 139 -4.46 -8.32 -5.16
C THR A 139 -4.41 -8.06 -6.66
N ALA A 140 -5.46 -8.41 -7.40
CA ALA A 140 -5.52 -8.14 -8.83
C ALA A 140 -5.33 -6.66 -9.13
N LYS A 141 -5.86 -5.75 -8.30
CA LYS A 141 -5.71 -4.30 -8.52
C LYS A 141 -4.36 -3.76 -8.07
N TYR A 142 -3.91 -4.09 -6.87
CA TYR A 142 -2.79 -3.41 -6.23
C TYR A 142 -1.46 -4.19 -6.32
N CYS A 143 -1.52 -5.50 -6.56
CA CYS A 143 -0.34 -6.33 -6.84
C CYS A 143 -0.13 -6.55 -8.34
N GLU A 144 -1.19 -6.95 -9.07
CA GLU A 144 -1.11 -7.31 -10.50
C GLU A 144 -1.47 -6.17 -11.46
N HIS A 145 -1.92 -5.05 -10.89
CA HIS A 145 -2.25 -3.83 -11.61
C HIS A 145 -3.40 -3.95 -12.63
N THR A 146 -4.34 -4.88 -12.40
CA THR A 146 -5.57 -5.05 -13.18
C THR A 146 -6.66 -4.08 -12.71
N PRO A 147 -7.06 -3.08 -13.51
CA PRO A 147 -8.10 -2.12 -13.13
C PRO A 147 -9.46 -2.80 -12.88
N LEU A 148 -10.28 -2.22 -11.99
CA LEU A 148 -11.57 -2.81 -11.59
C LEU A 148 -12.51 -3.10 -12.76
N TYR A 149 -12.54 -2.25 -13.81
CA TYR A 149 -13.40 -2.51 -14.98
C TYR A 149 -12.97 -3.77 -15.74
N ARG A 150 -11.67 -4.05 -15.81
CA ARG A 150 -11.14 -5.27 -16.43
C ARG A 150 -11.46 -6.49 -15.56
N GLN A 151 -11.43 -6.33 -14.24
CA GLN A 151 -11.87 -7.39 -13.33
C GLN A 151 -13.35 -7.73 -13.53
N THR A 152 -14.23 -6.73 -13.71
CA THR A 152 -15.65 -7.00 -14.00
C THR A 152 -15.85 -7.75 -15.30
N GLU A 153 -15.07 -7.45 -16.36
CA GLU A 153 -15.10 -8.20 -17.62
C GLU A 153 -14.56 -9.63 -17.49
N ILE A 154 -13.55 -9.84 -16.63
CA ILE A 154 -13.03 -11.18 -16.32
C ILE A 154 -14.11 -12.03 -15.62
N LEU A 155 -14.79 -11.47 -14.61
CA LEU A 155 -15.84 -12.18 -13.86
C LEU A 155 -17.09 -12.42 -14.72
N ALA A 156 -17.43 -11.48 -15.61
CA ALA A 156 -18.55 -11.64 -16.55
C ALA A 156 -18.32 -12.82 -17.51
N ARG A 157 -17.08 -13.07 -17.94
CA ARG A 157 -16.74 -14.26 -18.75
C ARG A 157 -16.95 -15.59 -18.01
N GLN A 158 -17.05 -15.57 -16.68
CA GLN A 158 -17.41 -16.72 -15.85
C GLN A 158 -18.91 -16.77 -15.52
N GLY A 159 -19.73 -15.91 -16.15
CA GLY A 159 -21.17 -15.80 -15.92
C GLY A 159 -21.53 -14.99 -14.67
N VAL A 160 -20.61 -14.20 -14.11
CA VAL A 160 -20.86 -13.37 -12.92
C VAL A 160 -20.77 -11.89 -13.26
N GLU A 161 -21.92 -11.25 -13.42
CA GLU A 161 -22.02 -9.82 -13.71
C GLU A 161 -21.97 -8.96 -12.44
N LEU A 162 -20.81 -8.35 -12.19
CA LEU A 162 -20.62 -7.40 -11.10
C LEU A 162 -20.31 -6.01 -11.66
N SER A 163 -20.84 -4.96 -11.02
CA SER A 163 -20.56 -3.59 -11.43
C SER A 163 -19.21 -3.10 -10.90
N ARG A 164 -18.54 -2.23 -11.66
CA ARG A 164 -17.30 -1.57 -11.20
C ARG A 164 -17.50 -0.83 -9.86
N ALA A 165 -18.67 -0.22 -9.68
CA ALA A 165 -19.02 0.49 -8.45
C ALA A 165 -19.07 -0.46 -7.24
N LEU A 166 -19.60 -1.67 -7.42
CA LEU A 166 -19.63 -2.68 -6.37
C LEU A 166 -18.21 -3.07 -5.93
N LEU A 167 -17.33 -3.38 -6.88
CA LEU A 167 -15.93 -3.69 -6.59
C LEU A 167 -15.22 -2.51 -5.90
N SER A 168 -15.51 -1.27 -6.31
CA SER A 168 -14.97 -0.08 -5.65
C SER A 168 -15.45 0.07 -4.21
N ASN A 169 -16.71 -0.28 -3.93
CA ASN A 169 -17.27 -0.27 -2.58
C ASN A 169 -16.66 -1.40 -1.72
N TRP A 170 -16.33 -2.55 -2.31
CA TRP A 170 -15.62 -3.63 -1.62
C TRP A 170 -14.21 -3.20 -1.23
N VAL A 171 -13.46 -2.56 -2.14
CA VAL A 171 -12.13 -2.00 -1.82
C VAL A 171 -12.22 -1.06 -0.63
N ASP A 172 -13.20 -0.15 -0.64
CA ASP A 172 -13.43 0.79 0.44
C ASP A 172 -13.78 0.11 1.78
N ALA A 173 -14.71 -0.83 1.78
CA ALA A 173 -15.10 -1.56 2.98
C ALA A 173 -13.94 -2.37 3.56
N CYS A 174 -13.15 -3.03 2.72
CA CYS A 174 -11.96 -3.76 3.17
C CYS A 174 -10.90 -2.83 3.78
N CYS A 175 -10.65 -1.66 3.18
CA CYS A 175 -9.70 -0.69 3.72
C CYS A 175 -10.16 -0.16 5.08
N ARG A 176 -11.47 0.11 5.26
CA ARG A 176 -12.01 0.50 6.57
C ARG A 176 -11.82 -0.59 7.61
N LEU A 177 -12.11 -1.84 7.25
CA LEU A 177 -11.92 -2.98 8.15
C LEU A 177 -10.45 -3.14 8.55
N MET A 178 -9.52 -2.95 7.60
CA MET A 178 -8.07 -3.10 7.81
C MET A 178 -7.37 -1.84 8.36
N ALA A 179 -8.08 -0.74 8.63
CA ALA A 179 -7.45 0.49 9.12
C ALA A 179 -6.64 0.29 10.41
N PRO A 180 -7.13 -0.45 11.44
CA PRO A 180 -6.33 -0.71 12.64
C PRO A 180 -5.05 -1.53 12.37
N LEU A 181 -5.06 -2.34 11.30
CA LEU A 181 -3.89 -3.12 10.87
C LEU A 181 -2.87 -2.26 10.16
N ASP A 182 -3.31 -1.26 9.38
CA ASP A 182 -2.43 -0.24 8.80
C ASP A 182 -1.80 0.63 9.88
N ASP A 183 -2.55 0.99 10.93
CA ASP A 183 -2.03 1.73 12.08
C ASP A 183 -0.96 0.90 12.82
N ALA A 184 -1.20 -0.40 13.02
CA ALA A 184 -0.21 -1.31 13.60
C ALA A 184 1.05 -1.42 12.73
N LEU A 185 0.89 -1.47 11.40
CA LEU A 185 2.01 -1.48 10.44
C LEU A 185 2.80 -0.17 10.50
N TYR A 186 2.12 0.98 10.56
CA TYR A 186 2.74 2.29 10.74
C TYR A 186 3.62 2.30 11.99
N HIS A 187 3.07 1.89 13.15
CA HIS A 187 3.84 1.87 14.39
C HIS A 187 5.08 0.98 14.31
N TYR A 188 4.97 -0.20 13.72
CA TYR A 188 6.11 -1.10 13.53
C TYR A 188 7.18 -0.53 12.59
N VAL A 189 6.77 0.14 11.51
CA VAL A 189 7.69 0.78 10.56
C VAL A 189 8.41 1.96 11.19
N MET A 190 7.70 2.76 11.99
CA MET A 190 8.28 3.93 12.65
C MET A 190 9.14 3.56 13.87
N ASP A 191 8.95 2.39 14.46
CA ASP A 191 9.78 1.88 15.56
C ASP A 191 11.08 1.23 15.05
N CYS A 192 11.92 2.05 14.41
CA CYS A 192 13.24 1.65 13.92
C CYS A 192 14.24 2.79 14.01
N ARG A 193 15.54 2.47 14.02
CA ARG A 193 16.61 3.49 14.09
C ARG A 193 16.90 4.20 12.78
N LYS A 194 16.57 3.58 11.64
CA LYS A 194 16.79 4.10 10.29
C LYS A 194 15.59 3.80 9.41
N LEU A 195 15.09 4.82 8.73
CA LEU A 195 13.94 4.74 7.85
C LEU A 195 14.29 5.25 6.45
N HIS A 196 13.94 4.48 5.43
CA HIS A 196 14.05 4.92 4.04
C HIS A 196 12.76 5.63 3.62
N THR A 197 12.86 6.75 2.91
CA THR A 197 11.66 7.44 2.39
C THR A 197 11.86 8.04 1.00
N ASP A 198 10.82 7.95 0.18
CA ASP A 198 10.75 8.59 -1.13
C ASP A 198 9.26 8.75 -1.51
N ASP A 199 8.99 9.43 -2.61
CA ASP A 199 7.63 9.68 -3.06
C ASP A 199 7.47 9.71 -4.58
N THR A 200 6.30 9.27 -5.07
CA THR A 200 5.99 9.25 -6.50
C THR A 200 4.73 10.03 -6.83
N PRO A 201 4.71 10.82 -7.92
CA PRO A 201 3.51 11.53 -8.33
C PRO A 201 2.45 10.56 -8.84
N VAL A 202 1.20 10.79 -8.43
CA VAL A 202 0.03 10.07 -8.91
C VAL A 202 -1.05 11.05 -9.39
N PRO A 203 -1.64 10.83 -10.57
CA PRO A 203 -2.77 11.64 -11.02
C PRO A 203 -4.03 11.29 -10.20
N VAL A 204 -4.75 12.33 -9.76
CA VAL A 204 -5.99 12.23 -8.99
C VAL A 204 -7.05 13.08 -9.68
N LEU A 205 -8.26 12.58 -9.86
CA LEU A 205 -9.36 13.38 -10.43
C LEU A 205 -9.60 14.63 -9.59
N ALA A 206 -9.83 15.75 -10.26
CA ALA A 206 -10.30 17.00 -9.65
C ALA A 206 -11.71 17.28 -10.18
N PRO A 207 -12.77 16.72 -9.54
CA PRO A 207 -14.13 16.78 -10.05
C PRO A 207 -14.58 18.19 -10.42
N GLY A 208 -15.21 18.33 -11.58
CA GLY A 208 -15.73 19.60 -12.09
C GLY A 208 -14.69 20.46 -12.80
N ARG A 209 -13.41 20.05 -12.78
CA ARG A 209 -12.33 20.74 -13.50
C ARG A 209 -11.93 20.07 -14.81
N LYS A 210 -12.50 18.89 -15.13
CA LYS A 210 -12.16 18.11 -16.34
C LYS A 210 -10.66 17.84 -16.50
N LYS A 211 -9.95 17.80 -15.37
CA LYS A 211 -8.49 17.62 -15.27
C LYS A 211 -8.16 16.77 -14.04
N THR A 212 -6.96 16.22 -14.02
CA THR A 212 -6.38 15.64 -12.81
C THR A 212 -5.53 16.69 -12.08
N LYS A 213 -5.49 16.58 -10.75
CA LYS A 213 -4.43 17.16 -9.92
C LYS A 213 -3.34 16.11 -9.67
N THR A 214 -2.17 16.55 -9.20
CA THR A 214 -1.05 15.66 -8.89
C THR A 214 -0.97 15.45 -7.38
N GLY A 215 -1.47 14.30 -6.91
CA GLY A 215 -1.20 13.81 -5.56
C GLY A 215 0.16 13.11 -5.49
N ARG A 216 0.57 12.71 -4.29
CA ARG A 216 1.79 11.95 -4.03
C ARG A 216 1.47 10.72 -3.21
N ILE A 217 2.17 9.63 -3.53
CA ILE A 217 2.27 8.46 -2.67
C ILE A 217 3.68 8.43 -2.11
N TRP A 218 3.78 8.52 -0.79
CA TRP A 218 5.02 8.43 -0.02
C TRP A 218 5.21 7.00 0.43
N THR A 219 6.46 6.56 0.56
CA THR A 219 6.79 5.29 1.20
C THR A 219 7.75 5.53 2.37
N TYR A 220 7.64 4.68 3.36
CA TYR A 220 8.50 4.63 4.54
C TYR A 220 8.86 3.16 4.75
N VAL A 221 10.14 2.83 4.62
CA VAL A 221 10.59 1.44 4.57
C VAL A 221 11.59 1.18 5.69
N ARG A 222 11.24 0.20 6.53
CA ARG A 222 12.13 -0.46 7.48
C ARG A 222 12.71 -1.69 6.78
N ASP A 223 13.99 -1.67 6.47
CA ASP A 223 14.69 -2.79 5.85
C ASP A 223 16.18 -2.78 6.26
N ASP A 224 16.49 -3.57 7.29
CA ASP A 224 17.84 -3.71 7.84
C ASP A 224 18.47 -5.07 7.52
N ARG A 225 17.95 -5.78 6.52
CA ARG A 225 18.51 -7.06 6.07
C ARG A 225 19.95 -6.90 5.56
N ASN A 226 20.28 -5.76 4.97
CA ASN A 226 21.65 -5.47 4.52
C ASN A 226 22.66 -5.46 5.66
N VAL A 227 22.25 -5.22 6.91
CA VAL A 227 23.11 -5.27 8.11
C VAL A 227 22.96 -6.58 8.88
N GLY A 228 22.37 -7.60 8.23
CA GLY A 228 22.17 -8.93 8.82
C GLY A 228 21.05 -8.99 9.85
N SER A 229 20.16 -7.99 9.92
CA SER A 229 19.03 -8.02 10.83
C SER A 229 18.03 -9.12 10.45
N SER A 230 17.51 -9.81 11.47
CA SER A 230 16.40 -10.77 11.35
C SER A 230 15.03 -10.11 11.50
N ASP A 231 14.97 -8.81 11.80
CA ASP A 231 13.71 -8.10 11.93
C ASP A 231 12.94 -8.12 10.60
N PRO A 232 11.62 -8.41 10.63
CA PRO A 232 10.79 -8.40 9.44
C PRO A 232 10.86 -7.06 8.69
N PRO A 233 11.26 -7.03 7.40
CA PRO A 233 11.21 -5.82 6.61
C PRO A 233 9.76 -5.40 6.36
N ALA A 234 9.48 -4.09 6.38
CA ALA A 234 8.13 -3.58 6.21
C ALA A 234 8.13 -2.24 5.47
N ALA A 235 7.05 -2.00 4.74
CA ALA A 235 6.82 -0.75 4.02
C ALA A 235 5.45 -0.19 4.35
N TRP A 236 5.41 1.01 4.91
CA TRP A 236 4.17 1.78 5.07
C TRP A 236 4.11 2.86 3.99
N PHE A 237 2.90 3.18 3.53
CA PHE A 237 2.69 4.17 2.49
C PHE A 237 1.66 5.19 2.95
N ALA A 238 1.86 6.43 2.54
CA ALA A 238 0.92 7.52 2.79
C ALA A 238 0.52 8.19 1.49
N PHE A 239 -0.69 8.74 1.45
CA PHE A 239 -1.13 9.61 0.36
C PHE A 239 -1.15 11.07 0.82
N SER A 240 -0.80 11.98 -0.09
CA SER A 240 -1.06 13.41 0.09
C SER A 240 -1.58 14.05 -1.20
N PRO A 241 -2.38 15.14 -1.10
CA PRO A 241 -2.95 15.82 -2.26
C PRO A 241 -1.94 16.64 -3.07
N ASP A 242 -0.74 16.88 -2.53
CA ASP A 242 0.37 17.63 -3.16
C ASP A 242 1.73 17.19 -2.57
N ARG A 243 2.84 17.77 -3.05
CA ARG A 243 4.21 17.44 -2.59
C ARG A 243 4.75 18.40 -1.53
N GLN A 244 3.92 19.05 -0.72
CA GLN A 244 4.41 19.99 0.29
C GLN A 244 5.16 19.27 1.44
N GLY A 245 6.23 19.88 1.95
CA GLY A 245 7.01 19.32 3.06
C GLY A 245 6.23 19.11 4.37
N LYS A 246 5.05 19.74 4.51
CA LYS A 246 4.16 19.54 5.67
C LYS A 246 3.69 18.08 5.82
N HIS A 247 3.59 17.34 4.71
CA HIS A 247 3.11 15.95 4.71
C HIS A 247 4.13 15.01 5.36
N PRO A 248 5.40 14.94 4.91
CA PRO A 248 6.39 14.13 5.61
C PRO A 248 6.65 14.62 7.06
N GLN A 249 6.51 15.93 7.35
CA GLN A 249 6.50 16.43 8.74
C GLN A 249 5.39 15.80 9.59
N GLN A 250 4.18 15.67 9.04
CA GLN A 250 3.07 15.03 9.74
C GLN A 250 3.27 13.51 9.88
N HIS A 251 3.66 12.83 8.80
CA HIS A 251 3.86 11.38 8.80
C HIS A 251 4.96 10.95 9.79
N LEU A 252 6.04 11.73 9.86
CA LEU A 252 7.20 11.46 10.71
C LEU A 252 7.15 12.21 12.04
N ARG A 253 6.00 12.75 12.47
CA ARG A 253 5.90 13.60 13.66
C ARG A 253 6.53 12.97 14.91
N TYR A 254 6.33 11.67 15.12
CA TYR A 254 6.82 10.94 16.29
C TYR A 254 8.08 10.11 16.01
N TYR A 255 8.54 10.09 14.77
CA TYR A 255 9.75 9.36 14.39
C TYR A 255 10.99 10.11 14.86
N HIS A 256 12.01 9.36 15.28
CA HIS A 256 13.34 9.85 15.63
C HIS A 256 14.37 8.86 15.11
N GLY A 257 15.51 9.36 14.64
CA GLY A 257 16.57 8.51 14.09
C GLY A 257 17.07 9.02 12.75
N VAL A 258 17.58 8.09 11.94
CA VAL A 258 18.18 8.36 10.63
C VAL A 258 17.10 8.30 9.57
N LEU A 259 16.86 9.41 8.87
CA LEU A 259 16.01 9.44 7.69
C LEU A 259 16.88 9.39 6.44
N GLN A 260 16.73 8.31 5.69
CA GLN A 260 17.44 8.09 4.45
C GLN A 260 16.55 8.46 3.25
N ALA A 261 16.93 9.51 2.53
CA ALA A 261 16.07 10.14 1.53
C ALA A 261 16.84 10.67 0.30
N ASP A 262 16.11 11.13 -0.70
CA ASP A 262 16.67 12.03 -1.72
C ASP A 262 16.78 13.47 -1.15
N ALA A 263 17.50 14.33 -1.86
CA ALA A 263 17.68 15.74 -1.48
C ALA A 263 16.44 16.61 -1.82
N PHE A 264 15.24 16.11 -1.54
CA PHE A 264 14.03 16.88 -1.71
C PHE A 264 13.91 17.92 -0.58
N ALA A 265 13.96 19.21 -0.95
CA ALA A 265 13.90 20.33 -0.01
C ALA A 265 12.65 20.35 0.93
N GLY A 266 11.60 19.58 0.63
CA GLY A 266 10.48 19.43 1.56
C GLY A 266 10.83 18.66 2.83
N TYR A 267 11.98 17.98 2.87
CA TYR A 267 12.51 17.31 4.06
C TYR A 267 13.34 18.24 4.96
N ASP A 268 13.80 19.42 4.51
CA ASP A 268 14.72 20.30 5.26
C ASP A 268 14.25 20.60 6.70
N ARG A 269 12.94 20.82 6.88
CA ARG A 269 12.37 21.05 8.23
C ARG A 269 12.46 19.86 9.17
N LEU A 270 12.60 18.64 8.64
CA LEU A 270 12.79 17.43 9.43
C LEU A 270 14.17 17.38 10.09
N PHE A 271 15.16 18.03 9.48
CA PHE A 271 16.56 18.07 9.95
C PHE A 271 16.87 19.32 10.76
N SER A 272 15.90 20.24 10.89
CA SER A 272 16.06 21.47 11.67
C SER A 272 16.03 21.20 13.17
N ALA A 273 16.90 21.88 13.91
CA ALA A 273 16.89 21.89 15.37
C ALA A 273 15.57 22.44 15.97
N GLU A 274 14.79 23.19 15.17
CA GLU A 274 13.50 23.75 15.56
C GLU A 274 12.34 22.75 15.44
N ARG A 275 12.58 21.54 14.93
CA ARG A 275 11.54 20.49 14.84
C ARG A 275 11.08 20.08 16.24
N ASP A 276 9.77 19.98 16.42
CA ASP A 276 9.17 19.36 17.61
C ASP A 276 9.61 17.88 17.70
N GLY A 277 10.20 17.49 18.85
CA GLY A 277 10.90 16.20 19.00
C GLY A 277 12.39 16.20 18.60
N GLY A 278 12.92 17.34 18.14
CA GLY A 278 14.33 17.48 17.73
C GLY A 278 14.60 17.07 16.27
N PRO A 279 15.80 17.35 15.76
CA PRO A 279 16.15 17.07 14.37
C PRO A 279 16.28 15.57 14.10
N LEU A 280 15.80 15.12 12.95
CA LEU A 280 16.19 13.82 12.40
C LEU A 280 17.64 13.89 11.90
N THR A 281 18.31 12.75 11.85
CA THR A 281 19.64 12.67 11.22
C THR A 281 19.47 12.39 9.73
N GLU A 282 20.09 13.21 8.89
CA GLU A 282 19.98 13.11 7.44
C GLU A 282 21.01 12.11 6.87
N ALA A 283 20.52 11.14 6.09
CA ALA A 283 21.36 10.28 5.24
C ALA A 283 20.94 10.44 3.78
N ALA A 284 21.81 11.02 2.96
CA ALA A 284 21.53 11.26 1.55
C ALA A 284 21.80 10.02 0.68
N CYS A 285 21.29 10.05 -0.55
CA CYS A 285 21.33 8.91 -1.46
C CYS A 285 22.41 9.06 -2.56
N TRP A 286 23.47 8.24 -2.49
CA TRP A 286 24.50 8.18 -3.55
C TRP A 286 23.95 7.75 -4.91
N ALA A 287 22.90 6.93 -4.95
CA ALA A 287 22.30 6.53 -6.23
C ALA A 287 21.73 7.74 -6.99
N HIS A 288 21.16 8.73 -6.29
CA HIS A 288 20.68 9.98 -6.89
C HIS A 288 21.83 10.87 -7.37
N ALA A 289 22.88 11.04 -6.55
CA ALA A 289 24.07 11.80 -6.94
C ALA A 289 24.75 11.18 -8.17
N ARG A 290 24.95 9.86 -8.15
CA ARG A 290 25.53 9.09 -9.26
C ARG A 290 24.69 9.19 -10.54
N ARG A 291 23.36 9.09 -10.43
CA ARG A 291 22.43 9.16 -11.58
C ARG A 291 22.60 10.46 -12.36
N LYS A 292 22.73 11.60 -11.67
CA LYS A 292 22.97 12.91 -12.30
C LYS A 292 24.25 12.96 -13.13
N ILE A 293 25.35 12.40 -12.60
CA ILE A 293 26.63 12.31 -13.32
C ILE A 293 26.51 11.35 -14.50
N HIS A 294 25.88 10.20 -14.29
CA HIS A 294 25.67 9.18 -15.31
C HIS A 294 24.84 9.69 -16.51
N ASP A 295 23.78 10.45 -16.26
CA ASP A 295 22.95 11.05 -17.32
C ASP A 295 23.73 12.07 -18.18
N VAL A 296 24.77 12.69 -17.61
CA VAL A 296 25.70 13.53 -18.36
C VAL A 296 26.69 12.68 -19.14
N TYR A 297 27.26 11.64 -18.53
CA TYR A 297 28.18 10.71 -19.18
C TYR A 297 27.56 10.06 -20.42
N ILE A 298 26.35 9.48 -20.31
CA ILE A 298 25.67 8.87 -21.48
C ILE A 298 25.51 9.86 -22.64
N SER A 299 25.31 11.14 -22.34
CA SER A 299 25.14 12.15 -23.39
C SER A 299 26.44 12.73 -23.95
N THR A 300 27.55 12.66 -23.21
CA THR A 300 28.79 13.41 -23.54
C THR A 300 30.06 12.57 -23.62
N HIS A 301 30.08 11.42 -22.96
CA HIS A 301 31.22 10.51 -22.83
C HIS A 301 32.51 11.22 -22.38
N THR A 302 32.38 12.23 -21.51
CA THR A 302 33.53 12.98 -21.01
C THR A 302 34.32 12.16 -20.01
N ALA A 303 35.65 12.20 -20.12
CA ALA A 303 36.57 11.52 -19.20
C ALA A 303 36.37 11.95 -17.74
N THR A 304 36.01 13.23 -17.51
CA THR A 304 35.69 13.73 -16.18
C THR A 304 34.44 13.06 -15.59
N ALA A 305 33.37 12.89 -16.37
CA ALA A 305 32.18 12.20 -15.87
C ALA A 305 32.44 10.71 -15.62
N GLU A 306 33.25 10.07 -16.49
CA GLU A 306 33.66 8.68 -16.32
C GLU A 306 34.47 8.46 -15.03
N GLU A 307 35.48 9.30 -14.78
CA GLU A 307 36.32 9.22 -13.58
C GLU A 307 35.50 9.41 -12.30
N ALA A 308 34.53 10.34 -12.30
CA ALA A 308 33.62 10.53 -11.18
C ALA A 308 32.79 9.25 -10.90
N LEU A 309 32.28 8.61 -11.95
CA LEU A 309 31.52 7.35 -11.81
C LEU A 309 32.41 6.20 -11.32
N LYS A 310 33.66 6.14 -11.77
CA LYS A 310 34.63 5.13 -11.32
C LYS A 310 34.90 5.26 -9.82
N ARG A 311 35.20 6.46 -9.34
CA ARG A 311 35.43 6.75 -7.90
C ARG A 311 34.23 6.40 -7.04
N ILE A 312 33.02 6.74 -7.49
CA ILE A 312 31.78 6.31 -6.81
C ILE A 312 31.65 4.78 -6.83
N GLY A 313 32.00 4.13 -7.94
CA GLY A 313 32.00 2.67 -8.07
C GLY A 313 32.89 1.96 -7.06
N GLU A 314 34.05 2.52 -6.72
CA GLU A 314 34.96 1.99 -5.70
C GLU A 314 34.30 1.96 -4.30
N LEU A 315 33.47 2.96 -3.98
CA LEU A 315 32.68 2.96 -2.74
C LEU A 315 31.67 1.81 -2.72
N TYR A 316 30.93 1.61 -3.82
CA TYR A 316 29.97 0.51 -3.92
C TYR A 316 30.64 -0.87 -3.87
N ALA A 317 31.87 -1.01 -4.36
CA ALA A 317 32.62 -2.26 -4.24
C ALA A 317 32.94 -2.61 -2.78
N ILE A 318 33.19 -1.60 -1.93
CA ILE A 318 33.35 -1.80 -0.48
C ILE A 318 32.02 -2.24 0.13
N GLU A 319 30.93 -1.55 -0.19
CA GLU A 319 29.59 -1.83 0.34
C GLU A 319 29.08 -3.22 -0.01
N GLU A 320 29.36 -3.70 -1.22
CA GLU A 320 29.05 -5.08 -1.62
C GLU A 320 29.82 -6.10 -0.76
N ALA A 321 31.10 -5.84 -0.47
CA ALA A 321 31.95 -6.75 0.29
C ALA A 321 31.57 -6.85 1.78
N ILE A 322 30.87 -5.86 2.32
CA ILE A 322 30.46 -5.81 3.75
C ILE A 322 28.97 -6.04 3.97
N ARG A 323 28.20 -6.30 2.90
CA ARG A 323 26.75 -6.56 3.00
C ARG A 323 26.50 -7.84 3.82
N GLY A 324 25.54 -7.76 4.74
CA GLY A 324 25.18 -8.83 5.67
C GLY A 324 26.03 -8.86 6.94
N LEU A 325 27.13 -8.09 7.00
CA LEU A 325 27.91 -7.97 8.23
C LEU A 325 27.17 -7.09 9.27
N PRO A 326 27.43 -7.30 10.58
CA PRO A 326 26.88 -6.45 11.64
C PRO A 326 27.29 -4.98 11.49
N ALA A 327 26.49 -4.09 12.08
CA ALA A 327 26.68 -2.64 11.98
C ALA A 327 28.08 -2.18 12.40
N THR A 328 28.65 -2.77 13.45
CA THR A 328 29.98 -2.43 13.98
C THR A 328 31.10 -2.76 12.99
N GLU A 329 31.03 -3.91 12.33
CA GLU A 329 32.00 -4.35 11.32
C GLU A 329 31.89 -3.50 10.04
N ARG A 330 30.65 -3.22 9.60
CA ARG A 330 30.41 -2.29 8.49
C ARG A 330 31.01 -0.92 8.77
N LEU A 331 30.78 -0.38 9.96
CA LEU A 331 31.32 0.90 10.39
C LEU A 331 32.87 0.91 10.36
N ALA A 332 33.51 -0.12 10.93
CA ALA A 332 34.97 -0.22 10.94
C ALA A 332 35.57 -0.31 9.52
N ALA A 333 34.94 -1.08 8.62
CA ALA A 333 35.35 -1.16 7.22
C ALA A 333 35.18 0.18 6.49
N ARG A 334 34.10 0.91 6.74
CA ARG A 334 33.84 2.22 6.13
C ARG A 334 34.82 3.28 6.62
N GLN A 335 35.13 3.34 7.92
CA GLN A 335 36.11 4.27 8.47
C GLN A 335 37.52 4.02 7.89
N SER A 336 37.92 2.75 7.74
CA SER A 336 39.25 2.39 7.22
C SER A 336 39.39 2.48 5.70
N ARG A 337 38.34 2.17 4.93
CA ARG A 337 38.40 2.04 3.46
C ARG A 337 37.60 3.11 2.71
N SER A 338 36.35 3.33 3.08
CA SER A 338 35.46 4.27 2.36
C SER A 338 35.79 5.74 2.65
N LYS A 339 36.12 6.08 3.91
CA LYS A 339 36.38 7.46 4.33
C LYS A 339 37.58 8.10 3.60
N PRO A 340 38.73 7.43 3.41
CA PRO A 340 39.82 7.97 2.58
C PRO A 340 39.41 8.20 1.11
N LEU A 341 38.63 7.30 0.52
CA LEU A 341 38.14 7.44 -0.86
C LEU A 341 37.15 8.60 -1.01
N LEU A 342 36.28 8.80 -0.01
CA LEU A 342 35.37 9.94 0.04
C LEU A 342 36.15 11.26 0.09
N ILE A 343 37.16 11.38 0.97
CA ILE A 343 38.01 12.59 1.03
C ILE A 343 38.66 12.86 -0.33
N SER A 344 39.26 11.83 -0.95
CA SER A 344 39.86 11.97 -2.29
C SER A 344 38.83 12.37 -3.35
N LEU A 345 37.62 11.81 -3.31
CA LEU A 345 36.54 12.16 -4.22
C LEU A 345 36.07 13.60 -4.00
N HIS A 346 35.93 14.06 -2.75
CA HIS A 346 35.55 15.43 -2.42
C HIS A 346 36.52 16.44 -3.02
N ASP A 347 37.81 16.29 -2.72
CA ASP A 347 38.85 17.22 -3.16
C ASP A 347 38.91 17.30 -4.68
N TRP A 348 38.79 16.14 -5.34
CA TRP A 348 38.75 16.06 -6.79
C TRP A 348 37.49 16.72 -7.37
N LEU A 349 36.31 16.53 -6.76
CA LEU A 349 35.08 17.19 -7.20
C LEU A 349 35.16 18.71 -7.04
N VAL A 350 35.76 19.21 -5.95
CA VAL A 350 35.99 20.65 -5.72
C VAL A 350 36.95 21.21 -6.77
N GLU A 351 38.08 20.54 -7.01
CA GLU A 351 39.06 20.94 -8.03
C GLU A 351 38.42 21.03 -9.42
N LYS A 352 37.69 19.99 -9.84
CA LYS A 352 37.05 19.98 -11.16
C LYS A 352 35.91 20.99 -11.25
N SER A 353 35.14 21.18 -10.19
CA SER A 353 34.06 22.18 -10.17
C SER A 353 34.57 23.61 -10.37
N ALA A 354 35.80 23.92 -9.94
CA ALA A 354 36.42 25.24 -10.17
C ALA A 354 36.69 25.51 -11.67
N THR A 355 36.88 24.46 -12.47
CA THR A 355 37.15 24.57 -13.91
C THR A 355 35.88 24.46 -14.77
N LEU A 356 34.81 23.90 -14.22
CA LEU A 356 33.55 23.70 -14.92
C LEU A 356 32.70 24.98 -14.87
N SER A 357 32.04 25.29 -15.99
CA SER A 357 31.00 26.31 -15.97
C SER A 357 29.86 25.90 -15.04
N LYS A 358 29.41 26.83 -14.17
CA LYS A 358 28.25 26.62 -13.29
C LYS A 358 26.94 26.31 -14.03
N LYS A 359 26.88 26.61 -15.33
CA LYS A 359 25.73 26.30 -16.20
C LYS A 359 25.88 24.97 -16.97
N SER A 360 27.01 24.29 -16.80
CA SER A 360 27.22 22.98 -17.42
C SER A 360 26.45 21.93 -16.63
N ARG A 361 25.83 20.96 -17.33
CA ARG A 361 25.10 19.85 -16.69
C ARG A 361 26.01 19.04 -15.75
N LEU A 362 27.30 18.90 -16.08
CA LEU A 362 28.26 18.24 -15.20
C LEU A 362 28.56 19.06 -13.94
N GLY A 363 28.72 20.38 -14.10
CA GLY A 363 28.89 21.31 -12.97
C GLY A 363 27.68 21.29 -12.02
N GLU A 364 26.45 21.24 -12.56
CA GLU A 364 25.23 21.07 -11.76
C GLU A 364 25.19 19.72 -11.02
N ALA A 365 25.65 18.63 -11.64
CA ALA A 365 25.74 17.33 -11.00
C ALA A 365 26.77 17.29 -9.86
N PHE A 366 27.93 17.94 -10.05
CA PHE A 366 28.94 18.05 -8.99
C PHE A 366 28.48 18.97 -7.86
N ALA A 367 27.87 20.11 -8.18
CA ALA A 367 27.28 20.99 -7.18
C ALA A 367 26.21 20.27 -6.35
N TYR A 368 25.40 19.42 -6.97
CA TYR A 368 24.45 18.58 -6.22
C TYR A 368 25.15 17.67 -5.20
N ALA A 369 26.20 16.95 -5.60
CA ALA A 369 26.93 16.07 -4.68
C ALA A 369 27.60 16.87 -3.55
N LEU A 370 28.26 17.98 -3.88
CA LEU A 370 28.95 18.84 -2.90
C LEU A 370 27.97 19.49 -1.92
N ASN A 371 26.80 19.94 -2.37
CA ASN A 371 25.79 20.54 -1.51
C ASN A 371 25.17 19.54 -0.51
N GLN A 372 25.32 18.24 -0.75
CA GLN A 372 24.76 17.16 0.08
C GLN A 372 25.86 16.33 0.73
N TRP A 373 27.10 16.83 0.71
CA TRP A 373 28.29 16.02 0.97
C TRP A 373 28.28 15.39 2.37
N ASP A 374 27.94 16.18 3.39
CA ASP A 374 27.89 15.70 4.77
C ASP A 374 26.86 14.57 4.93
N ALA A 375 25.64 14.77 4.42
CA ALA A 375 24.59 13.75 4.42
C ALA A 375 24.94 12.52 3.57
N LEU A 376 25.67 12.71 2.46
CA LEU A 376 26.18 11.62 1.61
C LEU A 376 27.31 10.84 2.30
N CYS A 377 28.06 11.46 3.21
CA CYS A 377 29.13 10.80 3.97
C CYS A 377 28.63 10.16 5.26
N TYR A 378 27.44 10.52 5.76
CA TYR A 378 26.91 10.05 7.04
C TYR A 378 26.90 8.52 7.19
N TYR A 379 26.69 7.76 6.11
CA TYR A 379 26.73 6.28 6.17
C TYR A 379 28.09 5.73 6.63
N CYS A 380 29.17 6.50 6.50
CA CYS A 380 30.47 6.11 7.03
C CYS A 380 30.56 6.26 8.55
N ASP A 381 29.70 7.06 9.19
CA ASP A 381 29.71 7.31 10.62
C ASP A 381 28.61 6.53 11.37
N ASP A 382 27.63 5.94 10.67
CA ASP A 382 26.66 4.98 11.22
C ASP A 382 26.61 3.67 10.40
N GLY A 383 26.91 2.54 11.06
CA GLY A 383 26.91 1.21 10.44
C GLY A 383 25.54 0.68 9.98
N LEU A 384 24.44 1.22 10.49
CA LEU A 384 23.07 0.88 10.08
C LEU A 384 22.65 1.61 8.79
N ALA A 385 23.17 2.82 8.59
CA ALA A 385 22.89 3.62 7.40
C ALA A 385 23.41 2.93 6.13
N GLU A 386 22.66 3.13 5.04
CA GLU A 386 23.02 2.60 3.72
C GLU A 386 23.65 3.73 2.88
N PRO A 387 24.44 3.43 1.85
CA PRO A 387 24.90 4.45 0.90
C PRO A 387 23.76 5.02 0.02
N ASP A 388 22.63 4.30 -0.10
CA ASP A 388 21.55 4.65 -1.01
C ASP A 388 20.14 4.34 -0.47
N ASN A 389 19.16 5.01 -1.06
CA ASN A 389 17.76 4.91 -0.69
C ASN A 389 16.98 3.91 -1.56
N ASN A 390 17.66 2.89 -2.10
CA ASN A 390 17.03 1.99 -3.08
C ASN A 390 15.88 1.17 -2.48
N ALA A 391 15.82 0.98 -1.15
CA ALA A 391 14.69 0.30 -0.50
C ALA A 391 13.36 1.02 -0.76
N ALA A 392 13.33 2.35 -0.60
CA ALA A 392 12.15 3.16 -0.90
C ALA A 392 11.82 3.16 -2.41
N GLU A 393 12.83 3.33 -3.28
CA GLU A 393 12.62 3.29 -4.74
C GLU A 393 12.01 1.95 -5.20
N ARG A 394 12.50 0.82 -4.66
CA ARG A 394 11.97 -0.52 -4.94
C ARG A 394 10.52 -0.65 -4.48
N ALA A 395 10.18 -0.17 -3.29
CA ALA A 395 8.81 -0.21 -2.76
C ALA A 395 7.84 0.59 -3.66
N LEU A 396 8.23 1.79 -4.11
CA LEU A 396 7.41 2.63 -4.98
C LEU A 396 7.21 2.06 -6.40
N ARG A 397 8.00 1.06 -6.82
CA ARG A 397 7.87 0.45 -8.15
C ARG A 397 6.48 -0.13 -8.40
N ALA A 398 5.85 -0.72 -7.38
CA ALA A 398 4.48 -1.23 -7.48
C ALA A 398 3.48 -0.10 -7.82
N VAL A 399 3.61 1.06 -7.18
CA VAL A 399 2.78 2.24 -7.46
C VAL A 399 3.04 2.78 -8.88
N CYS A 400 4.31 2.82 -9.29
CA CYS A 400 4.72 3.27 -10.62
C CYS A 400 4.20 2.39 -11.76
N LEU A 401 4.09 1.08 -11.55
CA LEU A 401 3.46 0.16 -12.49
C LEU A 401 1.94 0.32 -12.48
N GLY A 402 1.33 0.40 -11.30
CA GLY A 402 -0.10 0.58 -11.15
C GLY A 402 -0.64 1.83 -11.84
N LYS A 403 0.01 2.99 -11.62
CA LYS A 403 -0.45 4.27 -12.19
C LYS A 403 -0.42 4.31 -13.73
N LYS A 404 0.34 3.44 -14.38
CA LYS A 404 0.32 3.26 -15.85
C LYS A 404 -0.94 2.52 -16.33
N ASN A 405 -1.55 1.69 -15.48
CA ASN A 405 -2.67 0.82 -15.83
C ASN A 405 -4.05 1.40 -15.50
N PHE A 406 -4.21 2.10 -14.37
CA PHE A 406 -5.53 2.68 -13.98
C PHE A 406 -5.68 4.18 -14.24
N ILE A 407 -4.66 4.83 -14.81
CA ILE A 407 -4.64 6.23 -15.30
C ILE A 407 -4.79 7.31 -14.22
N PHE A 408 -5.65 7.16 -13.20
CA PHE A 408 -5.80 8.08 -12.06
C PHE A 408 -6.52 7.46 -10.84
N PHE A 409 -6.36 8.08 -9.68
CA PHE A 409 -7.24 7.88 -8.53
C PHE A 409 -8.51 8.71 -8.68
N GLY A 410 -9.65 8.15 -8.26
CA GLY A 410 -10.96 8.81 -8.38
C GLY A 410 -11.17 9.98 -7.41
N SER A 411 -10.43 9.99 -6.29
CA SER A 411 -10.47 11.02 -5.24
C SER A 411 -9.24 10.89 -4.35
N ASP A 412 -9.04 11.84 -3.43
CA ASP A 412 -7.99 11.78 -2.41
C ASP A 412 -8.15 10.53 -1.52
N HIS A 413 -9.37 10.24 -1.07
CA HIS A 413 -9.71 9.01 -0.36
C HIS A 413 -9.32 7.75 -1.16
N GLY A 414 -9.48 7.78 -2.48
CA GLY A 414 -9.02 6.71 -3.36
C GLY A 414 -7.50 6.51 -3.32
N GLY A 415 -6.74 7.59 -3.15
CA GLY A 415 -5.29 7.58 -2.93
C GLY A 415 -4.91 6.98 -1.57
N GLU A 416 -5.58 7.39 -0.50
CA GLU A 416 -5.37 6.87 0.87
C GLU A 416 -5.61 5.36 0.96
N ARG A 417 -6.75 4.86 0.42
CA ARG A 417 -7.01 3.42 0.30
C ARG A 417 -5.93 2.70 -0.50
N GLY A 418 -5.41 3.36 -1.54
CA GLY A 418 -4.32 2.84 -2.33
C GLY A 418 -3.04 2.70 -1.53
N ALA A 419 -2.70 3.71 -0.73
CA ALA A 419 -1.53 3.70 0.14
C ALA A 419 -1.58 2.54 1.13
N LEU A 420 -2.68 2.38 1.87
CA LEU A 420 -2.90 1.26 2.80
C LEU A 420 -2.66 -0.11 2.12
N LEU A 421 -3.29 -0.33 0.96
CA LEU A 421 -3.17 -1.60 0.25
C LEU A 421 -1.76 -1.83 -0.30
N TYR A 422 -1.08 -0.80 -0.80
CA TYR A 422 0.33 -0.91 -1.20
C TYR A 422 1.24 -1.23 0.00
N GLY A 423 0.93 -0.71 1.19
CA GLY A 423 1.67 -1.02 2.42
C GLY A 423 1.55 -2.48 2.84
N LEU A 424 0.32 -2.97 3.02
CA LEU A 424 0.09 -4.38 3.42
C LEU A 424 0.62 -5.36 2.37
N ILE A 425 0.31 -5.15 1.09
CA ILE A 425 0.77 -6.04 0.00
C ILE A 425 2.28 -5.95 -0.17
N GLY A 426 2.85 -4.74 -0.13
CA GLY A 426 4.29 -4.52 -0.24
C GLY A 426 5.04 -5.23 0.88
N THR A 427 4.52 -5.14 2.10
CA THR A 427 5.07 -5.81 3.28
C THR A 427 4.98 -7.34 3.16
N CYS A 428 3.87 -7.91 2.66
CA CYS A 428 3.79 -9.35 2.38
C CYS A 428 4.92 -9.79 1.44
N ARG A 429 5.12 -9.07 0.33
CA ARG A 429 6.16 -9.38 -0.65
C ARG A 429 7.57 -9.26 -0.09
N LEU A 430 7.83 -8.28 0.78
CA LEU A 430 9.12 -8.12 1.45
C LEU A 430 9.46 -9.32 2.35
N ASN A 431 8.45 -9.97 2.91
CA ASN A 431 8.56 -11.14 3.79
C ASN A 431 8.36 -12.48 3.08
N GLY A 432 8.23 -12.50 1.74
CA GLY A 432 8.02 -13.74 0.98
C GLY A 432 6.65 -14.38 1.19
N ILE A 433 5.66 -13.62 1.64
CA ILE A 433 4.30 -14.08 1.94
C ILE A 433 3.40 -13.79 0.73
N ASP A 434 2.58 -14.76 0.35
CA ASP A 434 1.62 -14.57 -0.73
C ASP A 434 0.55 -13.52 -0.32
N PRO A 435 0.44 -12.39 -1.03
CA PRO A 435 -0.49 -11.34 -0.63
C PRO A 435 -1.96 -11.74 -0.73
N GLU A 436 -2.33 -12.67 -1.63
CA GLU A 436 -3.74 -13.06 -1.81
C GLU A 436 -4.19 -13.99 -0.68
N ALA A 437 -3.39 -14.99 -0.35
CA ALA A 437 -3.60 -15.88 0.78
C ALA A 437 -3.61 -15.10 2.11
N TYR A 438 -2.68 -14.16 2.30
CA TYR A 438 -2.68 -13.27 3.45
C TYR A 438 -3.97 -12.44 3.50
N LEU A 439 -4.33 -11.74 2.41
CA LEU A 439 -5.55 -10.93 2.32
C LEU A 439 -6.81 -11.75 2.59
N CYS A 440 -6.88 -12.98 2.09
CA CYS A 440 -7.98 -13.89 2.33
C CYS A 440 -8.07 -14.27 3.82
N HIS A 441 -6.92 -14.59 4.43
CA HIS A 441 -6.85 -14.95 5.85
C HIS A 441 -7.30 -13.79 6.73
N ILE A 442 -6.69 -12.60 6.64
CA ILE A 442 -7.06 -11.52 7.56
C ILE A 442 -8.49 -11.03 7.33
N LEU A 443 -8.99 -10.97 6.09
CA LEU A 443 -10.40 -10.64 5.85
C LEU A 443 -11.37 -11.66 6.47
N SER A 444 -10.95 -12.92 6.66
CA SER A 444 -11.76 -13.95 7.29
C SER A 444 -11.81 -13.86 8.83
N VAL A 445 -10.75 -13.38 9.47
CA VAL A 445 -10.64 -13.37 10.95
C VAL A 445 -10.82 -11.99 11.57
N LEU A 446 -10.44 -10.92 10.85
CA LEU A 446 -10.42 -9.56 11.35
C LEU A 446 -11.77 -9.04 11.88
N PRO A 447 -12.96 -9.41 11.31
CA PRO A 447 -14.25 -8.98 11.86
C PRO A 447 -14.49 -9.37 13.33
N GLU A 448 -13.89 -10.47 13.79
CA GLU A 448 -14.04 -10.98 15.16
C GLU A 448 -12.73 -10.83 15.97
N TRP A 449 -11.69 -10.26 15.38
CA TRP A 449 -10.38 -10.17 16.04
C TRP A 449 -10.37 -9.05 17.08
N PRO A 450 -9.80 -9.27 18.28
CA PRO A 450 -9.68 -8.22 19.28
C PRO A 450 -8.88 -7.03 18.76
N SER A 451 -9.46 -5.83 18.84
CA SER A 451 -8.87 -4.59 18.29
C SER A 451 -7.49 -4.27 18.88
N ASN A 452 -7.25 -4.62 20.15
CA ASN A 452 -5.97 -4.44 20.84
C ASN A 452 -4.92 -5.50 20.49
N LYS A 453 -5.25 -6.50 19.66
CA LYS A 453 -4.37 -7.58 19.23
C LYS A 453 -4.15 -7.62 17.72
N VAL A 454 -4.55 -6.59 17.00
CA VAL A 454 -4.46 -6.56 15.53
C VAL A 454 -3.01 -6.64 15.03
N ALA A 455 -2.02 -6.23 15.83
CA ALA A 455 -0.61 -6.43 15.50
C ALA A 455 -0.20 -7.91 15.36
N GLU A 456 -0.91 -8.85 16.00
CA GLU A 456 -0.72 -10.30 15.81
C GLU A 456 -1.08 -10.75 14.38
N LEU A 457 -1.81 -9.92 13.62
CA LEU A 457 -2.17 -10.18 12.22
C LEU A 457 -1.23 -9.51 11.21
N LEU A 458 -0.13 -8.86 11.65
CA LEU A 458 0.88 -8.34 10.71
C LEU A 458 1.48 -9.49 9.87
N PRO A 459 1.95 -9.21 8.63
CA PRO A 459 2.25 -10.27 7.67
C PRO A 459 3.10 -11.43 8.21
N TRP A 460 4.23 -11.15 8.85
CA TRP A 460 5.16 -12.16 9.37
C TRP A 460 4.67 -12.94 10.59
N ASN A 461 3.57 -12.53 11.24
CA ASN A 461 3.01 -13.23 12.39
C ASN A 461 1.99 -14.31 12.00
N VAL A 462 1.53 -14.31 10.74
CA VAL A 462 0.45 -15.18 10.28
C VAL A 462 1.01 -16.45 9.66
N VAL A 463 0.56 -17.59 10.17
CA VAL A 463 0.80 -18.90 9.54
C VAL A 463 -0.32 -19.17 8.55
N LEU A 464 -0.01 -19.05 7.26
CA LEU A 464 -0.94 -19.40 6.19
C LEU A 464 -0.87 -20.91 5.95
N THR A 465 -1.94 -21.62 6.22
CA THR A 465 -2.06 -23.02 5.78
C THR A 465 -2.32 -23.02 4.28
N ASP A 466 -1.42 -23.59 3.49
CA ASP A 466 -1.68 -23.93 2.09
C ASP A 466 -2.95 -24.80 2.05
N LYS A 467 -4.04 -24.28 1.48
CA LYS A 467 -5.28 -25.03 1.23
C LYS A 467 -5.58 -25.08 -0.25
#